data_AF-A0A7L4IFJ4-F1
#
_entry.id   AF-A0A7L4IFJ4-F1
#
_cell.length_a   1.000
_cell.length_b   1.000
_cell.length_c   1.000
_cell.angle_alpha   90.00
_cell.angle_beta   90.00
_cell.angle_gamma   90.00
#
_symmetry.space_group_name_H-M   'P 1'
#
loop_
_entity.id
_entity.type
_entity.pdbx_description
1 polymer ?
#
loop_
_entity_poly.entity_id
_entity_poly.type
_entity_poly.pdbx_seq_one_letter_code
_entity_poly.pdbx_strand_id
1 'polypeptide(L)'
;LTDLHWDRHYVPGSEAACPDPLCCRGATRPSPGGAGFWGEYGKCDLPLHTIEALLAQLPGAAPFAAAYWTGDIPAHDVWQQSRRDQLLALRTITGLLRKHLGTLPVYPAVGNHEATPVNAFPPPYVRGNQSSAWLYDAMAEAWQDWLPPPALQTLRAAGFYTVQVWPGLRLVSLNMNFCSQANFWLLINSTDPAGQLQWLVGVLAAAEQAGEKVHIIGHIPPAHCLRSWSWNYYRIVSR
;
A
#
# COMPACT_ATOMS: atom_id res chain seq x y z
N LEU A 1 9.48 2.62 -3.03
CA LEU A 1 9.05 3.03 -1.67
C LEU A 1 8.07 1.99 -1.16
N THR A 2 8.17 1.56 0.09
CA THR A 2 7.28 0.57 0.69
C THR A 2 7.29 0.77 2.20
N ASP A 3 6.20 0.42 2.89
CA ASP A 3 6.14 0.32 4.35
C ASP A 3 6.61 1.61 5.04
N LEU A 4 6.03 2.75 4.62
CA LEU A 4 6.41 4.05 5.17
C LEU A 4 5.93 4.22 6.62
N HIS A 5 4.81 3.58 6.98
CA HIS A 5 4.21 3.57 8.31
C HIS A 5 4.37 4.91 9.05
N TRP A 6 3.65 5.92 8.57
CA TRP A 6 3.64 7.23 9.20
C TRP A 6 2.83 7.19 10.50
N ASP A 7 3.50 7.42 11.62
CA ASP A 7 2.87 7.68 12.90
C ASP A 7 2.71 9.18 13.15
N ARG A 8 1.46 9.65 13.05
CA ARG A 8 1.07 11.03 13.38
C ARG A 8 1.35 11.39 14.84
N HIS A 9 1.40 10.41 15.73
CA HIS A 9 1.54 10.57 17.17
C HIS A 9 2.94 10.27 17.69
N TYR A 10 3.92 10.07 16.80
CA TYR A 10 5.31 9.92 17.19
C TYR A 10 5.80 11.17 17.95
N VAL A 11 6.42 10.98 19.10
CA VAL A 11 6.97 12.07 19.92
C VAL A 11 8.41 11.74 20.34
N PRO A 12 9.42 12.51 19.87
CA PRO A 12 10.80 12.37 20.35
C PRO A 12 10.88 12.51 21.88
N GLY A 13 11.66 11.64 22.53
CA GLY A 13 11.85 11.58 23.98
C GLY A 13 10.74 10.85 24.74
N SER A 14 9.72 10.32 24.05
CA SER A 14 8.71 9.45 24.67
C SER A 14 9.24 8.04 24.91
N GLU A 15 8.50 7.22 25.65
CA GLU A 15 8.88 5.84 25.98
C GLU A 15 8.99 4.97 24.72
N ALA A 16 10.18 4.47 24.42
CA ALA A 16 10.42 3.56 23.30
C ALA A 16 10.14 2.09 23.67
N ALA A 17 10.27 1.74 24.96
CA ALA A 17 10.07 0.40 25.49
C ALA A 17 8.79 0.32 26.33
N CYS A 18 7.64 0.64 25.71
CA CYS A 18 6.33 0.58 26.35
C CYS A 18 5.72 -0.84 26.28
N PRO A 19 4.67 -1.17 27.06
CA PRO A 19 4.00 -2.46 26.98
C PRO A 19 3.14 -2.64 25.71
N ASP A 20 2.68 -1.55 25.09
CA ASP A 20 1.79 -1.55 23.93
C ASP A 20 2.47 -2.06 22.65
N PRO A 21 1.74 -2.53 21.63
CA PRO A 21 2.36 -3.05 20.41
C PRO A 21 3.07 -1.98 19.54
N LEU A 22 2.75 -0.70 19.73
CA LEU A 22 3.46 0.44 19.13
C LEU A 22 3.77 1.49 20.21
N CYS A 23 5.02 1.92 20.30
CA CYS A 23 5.56 2.86 21.28
C CYS A 23 6.04 4.16 20.62
N CYS A 24 6.91 4.93 21.30
CA CYS A 24 7.40 6.23 20.84
C CYS A 24 6.30 7.29 20.67
N ARG A 25 5.25 7.18 21.48
CA ARG A 25 4.09 8.07 21.50
C ARG A 25 3.84 8.61 22.90
N GLY A 26 3.12 9.72 23.00
CA GLY A 26 2.68 10.29 24.27
C GLY A 26 3.70 11.22 24.92
N ALA A 27 3.73 11.25 26.26
CA ALA A 27 4.52 12.22 27.00
C ALA A 27 6.03 11.91 26.96
N THR A 28 6.84 12.96 26.82
CA THR A 28 8.30 12.89 26.95
C THR A 28 8.68 12.51 28.37
N ARG A 29 9.62 11.58 28.53
CA ARG A 29 10.14 11.18 29.85
C ARG A 29 11.62 11.55 29.95
N PRO A 30 12.08 12.18 31.04
CA PRO A 30 13.49 12.53 31.24
C PRO A 30 14.40 11.32 31.57
N SER A 31 14.03 10.11 31.14
CA SER A 31 14.80 8.89 31.35
C SER A 31 15.76 8.62 30.18
N PRO A 32 16.93 8.00 30.43
CA PRO A 32 17.74 7.41 29.37
C PRO A 32 16.90 6.42 28.55
N GLY A 33 17.03 6.44 27.21
CA GLY A 33 16.32 5.52 26.31
C GLY A 33 14.97 6.00 25.77
N GLY A 34 14.69 7.31 25.84
CA GLY A 34 13.55 7.89 25.13
C GLY A 34 13.76 7.91 23.61
N ALA A 35 12.65 7.90 22.87
CA ALA A 35 12.62 7.82 21.41
C ALA A 35 13.47 8.91 20.73
N GLY A 36 14.30 8.51 19.77
CA GLY A 36 15.11 9.42 18.97
C GLY A 36 14.29 10.46 18.18
N PHE A 37 14.95 11.50 17.69
CA PHE A 37 14.27 12.50 16.85
C PHE A 37 13.81 11.90 15.53
N TRP A 38 14.64 11.12 14.84
CA TRP A 38 14.37 10.60 13.49
C TRP A 38 13.63 9.25 13.47
N GLY A 39 13.30 8.70 14.61
CA GLY A 39 12.93 7.28 14.75
C GLY A 39 13.73 6.64 15.88
N GLU A 40 13.34 5.43 16.25
CA GLU A 40 13.97 4.67 17.32
C GLU A 40 14.05 3.18 16.96
N TYR A 41 15.11 2.51 17.43
CA TYR A 41 15.24 1.07 17.29
C TYR A 41 14.36 0.36 18.33
N GLY A 42 13.10 0.14 17.97
CA GLY A 42 12.11 -0.53 18.81
C GLY A 42 10.82 -0.82 18.05
N LYS A 43 9.75 -1.12 18.79
CA LYS A 43 8.39 -1.24 18.22
C LYS A 43 7.78 0.15 18.00
N CYS A 44 8.38 0.92 17.11
CA CYS A 44 8.02 2.30 16.80
C CYS A 44 7.97 2.51 15.28
N ASP A 45 7.08 3.38 14.85
CA ASP A 45 6.88 3.79 13.46
C ASP A 45 7.53 5.16 13.20
N LEU A 46 7.45 5.67 11.98
CA LEU A 46 8.20 6.85 11.58
C LEU A 46 7.44 8.16 11.82
N PRO A 47 8.10 9.21 12.37
CA PRO A 47 7.55 10.56 12.32
C PRO A 47 7.60 11.12 10.90
N LEU A 48 6.71 12.09 10.62
CA LEU A 48 6.57 12.68 9.28
C LEU A 48 7.88 13.29 8.75
N HIS A 49 8.66 13.93 9.62
CA HIS A 49 9.89 14.61 9.21
C HIS A 49 10.99 13.64 8.75
N THR A 50 10.98 12.38 9.18
CA THR A 50 11.88 11.35 8.64
C THR A 50 11.50 10.97 7.23
N ILE A 51 10.19 10.81 6.97
CA ILE A 51 9.67 10.53 5.62
C ILE A 51 9.97 11.72 4.70
N GLU A 52 9.73 12.95 5.16
CA GLU A 52 10.06 14.16 4.39
C GLU A 52 11.56 14.29 4.11
N ALA A 53 12.42 14.00 5.10
CA ALA A 53 13.87 14.00 4.92
C ALA A 53 14.33 12.96 3.89
N LEU A 54 13.73 11.76 3.87
CA LEU A 54 13.98 10.76 2.83
C LEU A 54 13.61 11.32 1.45
N LEU A 55 12.40 11.85 1.30
CA LEU A 55 11.89 12.32 0.01
C LEU A 55 12.66 13.55 -0.51
N ALA A 56 13.15 14.41 0.38
CA ALA A 56 13.97 15.57 0.03
C ALA A 56 15.31 15.20 -0.63
N GLN A 57 15.84 14.01 -0.36
CA GLN A 57 17.12 13.55 -0.94
C GLN A 57 16.95 12.92 -2.34
N LEU A 58 15.75 12.44 -2.69
CA LEU A 58 15.53 11.68 -3.93
C LEU A 58 15.83 12.47 -5.21
N PRO A 59 15.43 13.76 -5.36
CA PRO A 59 15.75 14.53 -6.56
C PRO A 59 17.27 14.68 -6.83
N GLY A 60 18.10 14.61 -5.79
CA GLY A 60 19.55 14.70 -5.88
C GLY A 60 20.28 13.36 -6.01
N ALA A 61 19.60 12.23 -5.81
CA ALA A 61 20.25 10.91 -5.71
C ALA A 61 20.56 10.29 -7.10
N ALA A 62 19.60 10.33 -8.03
CA ALA A 62 19.72 9.82 -9.38
C ALA A 62 18.50 10.22 -10.22
N PRO A 63 18.58 10.24 -11.57
CA PRO A 63 17.40 10.38 -12.41
C PRO A 63 16.56 9.10 -12.37
N PHE A 64 15.40 9.16 -11.72
CA PHE A 64 14.40 8.08 -11.76
C PHE A 64 13.46 8.27 -12.95
N ALA A 65 13.08 7.18 -13.60
CA ALA A 65 12.10 7.21 -14.70
C ALA A 65 10.65 7.04 -14.21
N ALA A 66 10.46 6.31 -13.11
CA ALA A 66 9.21 6.13 -12.39
C ALA A 66 9.51 5.66 -10.97
N ALA A 67 8.52 5.74 -10.08
CA ALA A 67 8.59 5.17 -8.73
C ALA A 67 7.49 4.12 -8.52
N TYR A 68 7.84 3.00 -7.87
CA TYR A 68 6.87 2.04 -7.34
C TYR A 68 6.67 2.29 -5.85
N TRP A 69 5.41 2.30 -5.42
CA TRP A 69 5.04 2.57 -4.03
C TRP A 69 4.05 1.51 -3.49
N THR A 70 4.54 0.52 -2.77
CA THR A 70 3.78 -0.70 -2.48
C THR A 70 3.01 -0.69 -1.16
N GLY A 71 2.42 0.45 -0.81
CA GLY A 71 1.46 0.55 0.31
C GLY A 71 2.09 0.65 1.69
N ASP A 72 1.27 0.31 2.70
CA ASP A 72 1.54 0.40 4.14
C ASP A 72 1.97 1.81 4.57
N ILE A 73 1.00 2.72 4.41
CA ILE A 73 1.09 4.14 4.74
C ILE A 73 0.83 4.38 6.23
N PRO A 74 -0.28 3.87 6.82
CA PRO A 74 -0.61 4.14 8.22
C PRO A 74 0.26 3.33 9.18
N ALA A 75 0.44 3.86 10.39
CA ALA A 75 1.16 3.18 11.47
C ALA A 75 0.46 1.89 11.97
N HIS A 76 1.10 1.24 12.94
CA HIS A 76 0.67 0.02 13.61
C HIS A 76 -0.22 0.27 14.85
N ASP A 77 -0.80 1.47 15.01
CA ASP A 77 -1.78 1.80 16.07
C ASP A 77 -3.19 1.29 15.79
N VAL A 78 -3.27 0.06 15.28
CA VAL A 78 -4.47 -0.59 14.73
C VAL A 78 -5.65 -0.67 15.70
N TRP A 79 -5.41 -0.53 17.01
CA TRP A 79 -6.43 -0.55 18.05
C TRP A 79 -7.24 0.76 18.14
N GLN A 80 -6.78 1.85 17.51
CA GLN A 80 -7.39 3.17 17.61
C GLN A 80 -7.47 3.95 16.28
N GLN A 81 -7.52 3.23 15.14
CA GLN A 81 -7.62 3.84 13.82
C GLN A 81 -9.06 4.03 13.34
N SER A 82 -9.43 5.25 12.99
CA SER A 82 -10.68 5.54 12.28
C SER A 82 -10.47 5.68 10.77
N ARG A 83 -11.52 5.53 9.96
CA ARG A 83 -11.42 5.76 8.49
C ARG A 83 -10.86 7.14 8.17
N ARG A 84 -11.18 8.15 8.98
CA ARG A 84 -10.67 9.51 8.82
C ARG A 84 -9.15 9.56 8.97
N ASP A 85 -8.60 8.81 9.92
CA ASP A 85 -7.15 8.78 10.15
C ASP A 85 -6.44 8.07 8.99
N GLN A 86 -7.01 6.97 8.48
CA GLN A 86 -6.50 6.28 7.28
C GLN A 86 -6.47 7.20 6.05
N LEU A 87 -7.57 7.93 5.80
CA LEU A 87 -7.65 8.87 4.67
C LEU A 87 -6.73 10.08 4.86
N LEU A 88 -6.49 10.52 6.10
CA LEU A 88 -5.51 11.55 6.41
C LEU A 88 -4.10 11.07 6.07
N ALA A 89 -3.74 9.84 6.46
CA ALA A 89 -2.45 9.22 6.12
C ALA A 89 -2.25 9.13 4.62
N LEU A 90 -3.23 8.56 3.90
CA LEU A 90 -3.23 8.47 2.44
C LEU A 90 -2.97 9.82 1.79
N ARG A 91 -3.75 10.86 2.14
CA ARG A 91 -3.65 12.19 1.51
C ARG A 91 -2.36 12.90 1.86
N THR A 92 -1.90 12.80 3.11
CA THR A 92 -0.68 13.46 3.58
C THR A 92 0.54 12.90 2.87
N ILE A 93 0.70 11.57 2.87
CA ILE A 93 1.87 10.94 2.25
C ILE A 93 1.82 11.04 0.73
N THR A 94 0.65 10.89 0.10
CA THR A 94 0.50 11.16 -1.34
C THR A 94 0.89 12.60 -1.69
N GLY A 95 0.48 13.57 -0.85
CA GLY A 95 0.85 14.98 -1.02
C GLY A 95 2.35 15.23 -0.91
N LEU A 96 3.03 14.61 0.07
CA LEU A 96 4.48 14.68 0.20
C LEU A 96 5.21 14.07 -1.00
N LEU A 97 4.76 12.89 -1.47
CA LEU A 97 5.31 12.28 -2.67
C LEU A 97 5.18 13.20 -3.88
N ARG A 98 3.99 13.77 -4.10
CA ARG A 98 3.78 14.71 -5.21
C ARG A 98 4.66 15.96 -5.09
N LYS A 99 4.81 16.51 -3.88
CA LYS A 99 5.67 17.67 -3.59
C LYS A 99 7.13 17.40 -3.95
N HIS A 100 7.67 16.24 -3.55
CA HIS A 100 9.11 15.96 -3.67
C HIS A 100 9.51 15.25 -4.96
N LEU A 101 8.61 14.44 -5.54
CA LEU A 101 8.87 13.73 -6.79
C LEU A 101 8.42 14.51 -8.03
N GLY A 102 7.64 15.58 -7.84
CA GLY A 102 7.22 16.47 -8.91
C GLY A 102 6.46 15.74 -10.01
N THR A 103 6.99 15.79 -11.23
CA THR A 103 6.38 15.16 -12.42
C THR A 103 6.72 13.69 -12.58
N LEU A 104 7.53 13.10 -11.69
CA LEU A 104 7.87 11.68 -11.74
C LEU A 104 6.60 10.83 -11.55
N PRO A 105 6.26 9.92 -12.48
CA PRO A 105 5.12 9.03 -12.30
C PRO A 105 5.33 8.10 -11.10
N VAL A 106 4.33 8.02 -10.23
CA VAL A 106 4.34 7.11 -9.07
C VAL A 106 3.23 6.09 -9.27
N TYR A 107 3.58 4.80 -9.22
CA TYR A 107 2.62 3.72 -9.36
C TYR A 107 2.44 2.98 -8.03
N PRO A 108 1.32 3.23 -7.34
CA PRO A 108 1.07 2.64 -6.04
C PRO A 108 0.48 1.21 -6.09
N ALA A 109 0.66 0.45 -5.01
CA ALA A 109 -0.11 -0.75 -4.71
C ALA A 109 -0.74 -0.62 -3.31
N VAL A 110 -1.81 -1.37 -3.09
CA VAL A 110 -2.54 -1.37 -1.81
C VAL A 110 -1.85 -2.35 -0.85
N GLY A 111 -1.45 -1.86 0.32
CA GLY A 111 -0.96 -2.65 1.44
C GLY A 111 -2.08 -3.07 2.40
N ASN A 112 -1.73 -3.72 3.50
CA ASN A 112 -2.70 -4.27 4.43
C ASN A 112 -3.06 -3.33 5.59
N HIS A 113 -2.27 -2.28 5.81
CA HIS A 113 -2.54 -1.25 6.81
C HIS A 113 -3.44 -0.11 6.30
N GLU A 114 -3.79 -0.04 5.01
CA GLU A 114 -4.64 1.05 4.50
C GLU A 114 -6.08 1.02 5.03
N ALA A 115 -6.65 -0.16 5.26
CA ALA A 115 -8.01 -0.31 5.78
C ALA A 115 -8.06 -0.29 7.31
N THR A 116 -9.21 0.08 7.86
CA THR A 116 -9.54 -0.12 9.28
C THR A 116 -10.85 -0.90 9.40
N PRO A 117 -10.89 -2.01 10.17
CA PRO A 117 -9.77 -2.63 10.88
C PRO A 117 -8.63 -3.10 9.96
N VAL A 118 -7.41 -3.24 10.49
CA VAL A 118 -6.25 -3.72 9.71
C VAL A 118 -6.56 -5.05 9.02
N ASN A 119 -6.04 -5.25 7.81
CA ASN A 119 -6.30 -6.42 6.94
C ASN A 119 -7.77 -6.60 6.48
N ALA A 120 -8.71 -5.72 6.86
CA ALA A 120 -10.11 -5.87 6.50
C ALA A 120 -10.40 -5.39 5.07
N PHE A 121 -10.20 -6.27 4.08
CA PHE A 121 -10.46 -6.00 2.67
C PHE A 121 -11.58 -6.91 2.13
N PRO A 122 -12.85 -6.56 2.38
CA PRO A 122 -14.00 -7.29 1.85
C PRO A 122 -13.97 -7.32 0.31
N PRO A 123 -14.17 -8.48 -0.32
CA PRO A 123 -14.25 -8.55 -1.77
C PRO A 123 -15.49 -7.84 -2.34
N PRO A 124 -15.52 -7.52 -3.66
CA PRO A 124 -16.58 -6.69 -4.26
C PRO A 124 -18.01 -7.23 -4.17
N TYR A 125 -18.22 -8.50 -3.79
CA TYR A 125 -19.56 -9.03 -3.51
C TYR A 125 -20.17 -8.43 -2.22
N VAL A 126 -19.34 -7.92 -1.30
CA VAL A 126 -19.79 -7.17 -0.12
C VAL A 126 -20.08 -5.73 -0.54
N ARG A 127 -21.32 -5.27 -0.30
CA ARG A 127 -21.81 -3.96 -0.75
C ARG A 127 -22.09 -3.01 0.43
N GLY A 128 -22.36 -1.75 0.10
CA GLY A 128 -22.72 -0.73 1.07
C GLY A 128 -21.54 -0.28 1.94
N ASN A 129 -21.85 0.27 3.11
CA ASN A 129 -20.86 0.92 3.96
C ASN A 129 -19.78 -0.03 4.53
N GLN A 130 -20.02 -1.35 4.51
CA GLN A 130 -19.03 -2.35 4.95
C GLN A 130 -17.97 -2.63 3.89
N SER A 131 -18.20 -2.28 2.62
CA SER A 131 -17.22 -2.44 1.55
C SER A 131 -16.01 -1.51 1.70
N SER A 132 -14.95 -1.78 0.94
CA SER A 132 -13.76 -0.92 0.85
C SER A 132 -13.92 0.26 -0.13
N ALA A 133 -15.14 0.55 -0.62
CA ALA A 133 -15.37 1.64 -1.57
C ALA A 133 -14.87 3.00 -1.05
N TRP A 134 -15.09 3.29 0.24
CA TRP A 134 -14.59 4.52 0.89
C TRP A 134 -13.08 4.72 0.76
N LEU A 135 -12.31 3.63 0.72
CA LEU A 135 -10.87 3.63 0.61
C LEU A 135 -10.44 3.71 -0.86
N TYR A 136 -11.00 2.85 -1.71
CA TYR A 136 -10.63 2.79 -3.12
C TYR A 136 -11.04 4.03 -3.91
N ASP A 137 -12.17 4.65 -3.58
CA ASP A 137 -12.58 5.93 -4.17
C ASP A 137 -11.61 7.05 -3.78
N ALA A 138 -11.23 7.11 -2.50
CA ALA A 138 -10.25 8.09 -2.03
C ALA A 138 -8.84 7.86 -2.61
N MET A 139 -8.42 6.61 -2.82
CA MET A 139 -7.18 6.27 -3.53
C MET A 139 -7.25 6.73 -4.99
N ALA A 140 -8.36 6.47 -5.68
CA ALA A 140 -8.52 6.91 -7.06
C ALA A 140 -8.51 8.44 -7.21
N GLU A 141 -9.08 9.17 -6.26
CA GLU A 141 -8.95 10.64 -6.19
C GLU A 141 -7.51 11.07 -5.91
N ALA A 142 -6.87 10.47 -4.90
CA ALA A 142 -5.52 10.83 -4.49
C ALA A 142 -4.47 10.55 -5.58
N TRP A 143 -4.67 9.50 -6.39
CA TRP A 143 -3.72 9.00 -7.37
C TRP A 143 -4.09 9.34 -8.83
N GLN A 144 -5.13 10.15 -9.05
CA GLN A 144 -5.63 10.46 -10.40
C GLN A 144 -4.60 11.10 -11.33
N ASP A 145 -3.63 11.83 -10.79
CA ASP A 145 -2.59 12.49 -11.60
C ASP A 145 -1.55 11.51 -12.13
N TRP A 146 -1.44 10.32 -11.52
CA TRP A 146 -0.45 9.29 -11.90
C TRP A 146 -1.05 8.17 -12.73
N LEU A 147 -2.37 7.97 -12.66
CA LEU A 147 -3.05 6.81 -13.23
C LEU A 147 -4.07 7.23 -14.29
N PRO A 148 -4.08 6.58 -15.48
CA PRO A 148 -5.05 6.90 -16.51
C PRO A 148 -6.47 6.43 -16.11
N PRO A 149 -7.53 6.97 -16.74
CA PRO A 149 -8.91 6.65 -16.38
C PRO A 149 -9.26 5.15 -16.31
N PRO A 150 -8.80 4.28 -17.24
CA PRO A 150 -9.07 2.83 -17.13
C PRO A 150 -8.43 2.18 -15.90
N ALA A 151 -7.24 2.62 -15.49
CA ALA A 151 -6.59 2.16 -14.27
C ALA A 151 -7.39 2.59 -13.04
N LEU A 152 -7.86 3.85 -13.01
CA LEU A 152 -8.72 4.36 -11.94
C LEU A 152 -10.06 3.61 -11.82
N GLN A 153 -10.59 3.07 -12.92
CA GLN A 153 -11.83 2.29 -12.90
C GLN A 153 -11.65 0.96 -12.14
N THR A 154 -10.60 0.20 -12.48
CA THR A 154 -10.28 -1.07 -11.80
C THR A 154 -9.84 -0.85 -10.36
N LEU A 155 -9.10 0.25 -10.10
CA LEU A 155 -8.74 0.68 -8.76
C LEU A 155 -9.97 0.91 -7.87
N ARG A 156 -10.97 1.69 -8.34
CA ARG A 156 -12.22 1.90 -7.58
C ARG A 156 -12.98 0.60 -7.33
N ALA A 157 -12.96 -0.31 -8.31
CA ALA A 157 -13.70 -1.56 -8.20
C ALA A 157 -13.10 -2.52 -7.15
N ALA A 158 -11.77 -2.63 -7.07
CA ALA A 158 -11.14 -3.70 -6.29
C ALA A 158 -9.71 -3.41 -5.79
N GLY A 159 -9.16 -2.22 -6.00
CA GLY A 159 -7.84 -1.84 -5.50
C GLY A 159 -6.65 -2.36 -6.31
N PHE A 160 -6.87 -2.88 -7.52
CA PHE A 160 -5.81 -3.31 -8.44
C PHE A 160 -6.00 -2.63 -9.80
N TYR A 161 -4.93 -2.54 -10.59
CA TYR A 161 -4.99 -1.92 -11.92
C TYR A 161 -3.82 -2.34 -12.82
N THR A 162 -3.93 -2.04 -14.11
CA THR A 162 -2.81 -2.12 -15.06
C THR A 162 -2.66 -0.82 -15.85
N VAL A 163 -1.43 -0.50 -16.23
CA VAL A 163 -1.11 0.67 -17.06
C VAL A 163 0.08 0.32 -17.97
N GLN A 164 0.08 0.86 -19.17
CA GLN A 164 1.27 0.85 -20.01
C GLN A 164 2.20 1.98 -19.56
N VAL A 165 3.36 1.63 -19.00
CA VAL A 165 4.32 2.61 -18.45
C VAL A 165 5.15 3.21 -19.58
N TRP A 166 5.59 2.38 -20.52
CA TRP A 166 6.32 2.77 -21.73
C TRP A 166 5.89 1.90 -22.92
N PRO A 167 6.20 2.30 -24.17
CA PRO A 167 6.11 1.38 -25.30
C PRO A 167 6.84 0.06 -25.01
N GLY A 168 6.12 -1.06 -25.07
CA GLY A 168 6.67 -2.38 -24.77
C GLY A 168 6.78 -2.74 -23.28
N LEU A 169 6.37 -1.88 -22.34
CA LEU A 169 6.33 -2.22 -20.90
C LEU A 169 4.97 -1.91 -20.27
N ARG A 170 4.35 -2.95 -19.72
CA ARG A 170 3.15 -2.87 -18.89
C ARG A 170 3.48 -3.05 -17.42
N LEU A 171 2.76 -2.32 -16.58
CA LEU A 171 2.74 -2.52 -15.14
C LEU A 171 1.39 -3.12 -14.73
N VAL A 172 1.44 -4.05 -13.79
CA VAL A 172 0.30 -4.58 -13.07
C VAL A 172 0.51 -4.31 -11.59
N SER A 173 -0.44 -3.60 -10.96
CA SER A 173 -0.49 -3.41 -9.52
C SER A 173 -1.59 -4.30 -8.95
N LEU A 174 -1.21 -5.25 -8.10
CA LEU A 174 -2.13 -6.22 -7.49
C LEU A 174 -2.53 -5.78 -6.08
N ASN A 175 -3.79 -6.02 -5.73
CA ASN A 175 -4.26 -5.95 -4.35
C ASN A 175 -4.01 -7.30 -3.67
N MET A 176 -2.88 -7.39 -2.96
CA MET A 176 -2.47 -8.64 -2.33
C MET A 176 -3.29 -8.98 -1.08
N ASN A 177 -4.16 -8.08 -0.61
CA ASN A 177 -5.07 -8.38 0.51
C ASN A 177 -6.09 -9.48 0.17
N PHE A 178 -6.39 -9.71 -1.11
CA PHE A 178 -7.23 -10.83 -1.54
C PHE A 178 -6.53 -12.19 -1.50
N CYS A 179 -5.23 -12.22 -1.19
CA CYS A 179 -4.49 -13.44 -0.93
C CYS A 179 -4.14 -13.61 0.56
N SER A 180 -4.26 -12.56 1.37
CA SER A 180 -3.74 -12.52 2.74
C SER A 180 -4.43 -13.52 3.65
N GLN A 181 -3.65 -14.23 4.48
CA GLN A 181 -4.18 -15.07 5.56
C GLN A 181 -4.86 -14.25 6.67
N ALA A 182 -4.48 -12.97 6.81
CA ALA A 182 -5.02 -12.07 7.82
C ALA A 182 -6.34 -11.39 7.40
N ASN A 183 -6.73 -11.49 6.12
CA ASN A 183 -7.99 -10.93 5.65
C ASN A 183 -9.15 -11.88 5.99
N PHE A 184 -9.76 -11.65 7.15
CA PHE A 184 -10.83 -12.51 7.67
C PHE A 184 -12.09 -12.56 6.78
N TRP A 185 -12.30 -11.59 5.87
CA TRP A 185 -13.42 -11.63 4.92
C TRP A 185 -13.35 -12.81 3.94
N LEU A 186 -12.15 -13.35 3.72
CA LEU A 186 -11.92 -14.49 2.84
C LEU A 186 -12.44 -15.81 3.42
N LEU A 187 -12.81 -15.84 4.71
CA LEU A 187 -13.52 -16.99 5.30
C LEU A 187 -14.89 -17.23 4.65
N ILE A 188 -15.52 -16.19 4.11
CA ILE A 188 -16.80 -16.31 3.39
C ILE A 188 -16.57 -16.98 2.03
N ASN A 189 -15.62 -16.47 1.25
CA ASN A 189 -15.20 -17.07 -0.02
C ASN A 189 -13.79 -16.59 -0.39
N SER A 190 -12.83 -17.52 -0.41
CA SER A 190 -11.44 -17.26 -0.79
C SER A 190 -11.12 -17.60 -2.25
N THR A 191 -12.14 -17.92 -3.06
CA THR A 191 -11.96 -18.32 -4.47
C THR A 191 -11.79 -17.08 -5.34
N ASP A 192 -10.56 -16.85 -5.80
CA ASP A 192 -10.14 -15.70 -6.61
C ASP A 192 -10.93 -14.42 -6.33
N PRO A 193 -10.79 -13.83 -5.13
CA PRO A 193 -11.60 -12.68 -4.75
C PRO A 193 -11.41 -11.53 -5.75
N ALA A 194 -12.52 -10.91 -6.15
CA ALA A 194 -12.59 -9.91 -7.22
C ALA A 194 -12.20 -10.42 -8.64
N GLY A 195 -12.00 -11.73 -8.83
CA GLY A 195 -11.53 -12.29 -10.10
C GLY A 195 -10.12 -11.81 -10.47
N GLN A 196 -9.30 -11.46 -9.49
CA GLN A 196 -8.02 -10.79 -9.71
C GLN A 196 -7.01 -11.66 -10.47
N LEU A 197 -6.90 -12.95 -10.16
CA LEU A 197 -6.02 -13.87 -10.90
C LEU A 197 -6.53 -14.14 -12.31
N GLN A 198 -7.85 -14.30 -12.48
CA GLN A 198 -8.44 -14.43 -13.81
C GLN A 198 -8.19 -13.18 -14.66
N TRP A 199 -8.33 -12.00 -14.06
CA TRP A 199 -8.01 -10.72 -14.69
C TRP A 199 -6.51 -10.63 -15.04
N LEU A 200 -5.62 -11.01 -14.12
CA LEU A 200 -4.17 -11.03 -14.33
C LEU A 200 -3.80 -11.90 -15.54
N VAL A 201 -4.37 -13.10 -15.66
CA VAL A 201 -4.16 -13.98 -16.82
C VAL A 201 -4.54 -13.28 -18.13
N GLY A 202 -5.67 -12.57 -18.15
CA GLY A 202 -6.10 -11.80 -19.31
C GLY A 202 -5.12 -10.67 -19.67
N VAL A 203 -4.60 -9.95 -18.66
CA VAL A 203 -3.61 -8.89 -18.87
C VAL A 203 -2.29 -9.46 -19.41
N LEU A 204 -1.80 -10.56 -18.86
CA LEU A 204 -0.56 -11.20 -19.30
C LEU A 204 -0.68 -11.78 -20.71
N ALA A 205 -1.82 -12.41 -21.04
CA ALA A 205 -2.07 -12.92 -22.39
C ALA A 205 -2.13 -11.79 -23.43
N ALA A 206 -2.77 -10.65 -23.10
CA ALA A 206 -2.78 -9.48 -23.98
C ALA A 206 -1.38 -8.88 -24.16
N ALA A 207 -0.58 -8.82 -23.08
CA ALA A 207 0.81 -8.37 -23.16
C ALA A 207 1.68 -9.30 -24.00
N GLU A 208 1.50 -10.62 -23.88
CA GLU A 208 2.18 -11.64 -24.71
C GLU A 208 1.87 -11.41 -26.20
N GLN A 209 0.59 -11.23 -26.56
CA GLN A 209 0.17 -10.96 -27.94
C GLN A 209 0.72 -9.63 -28.49
N ALA A 210 0.85 -8.62 -27.63
CA ALA A 210 1.39 -7.31 -27.97
C ALA A 210 2.92 -7.24 -27.95
N GLY A 211 3.62 -8.33 -27.56
CA GLY A 211 5.07 -8.35 -27.40
C GLY A 211 5.59 -7.46 -26.26
N GLU A 212 4.75 -7.14 -25.28
CA GLU A 212 5.10 -6.32 -24.11
C GLU A 212 5.79 -7.15 -23.02
N LYS A 213 6.69 -6.52 -22.26
CA LYS A 213 7.15 -7.02 -20.96
C LYS A 213 6.22 -6.54 -19.86
N VAL A 214 6.19 -7.26 -18.74
CA VAL A 214 5.29 -6.95 -17.62
C VAL A 214 6.08 -6.86 -16.32
N HIS A 215 5.94 -5.74 -15.61
CA HIS A 215 6.28 -5.63 -14.21
C HIS A 215 5.02 -5.86 -13.36
N ILE A 216 5.14 -6.66 -12.30
CA ILE A 216 4.07 -6.87 -11.31
C ILE A 216 4.54 -6.28 -9.99
N ILE A 217 3.72 -5.42 -9.39
CA ILE A 217 3.93 -4.86 -8.06
C ILE A 217 2.75 -5.24 -7.15
N GLY A 218 3.03 -5.37 -5.86
CA GLY A 218 2.08 -5.71 -4.82
C GLY A 218 2.75 -5.61 -3.46
N HIS A 219 1.96 -5.64 -2.39
CA HIS A 219 2.46 -5.50 -1.03
C HIS A 219 2.91 -6.84 -0.42
N ILE A 220 1.94 -7.71 -0.07
CA ILE A 220 2.24 -9.02 0.53
C ILE A 220 2.90 -9.92 -0.51
N PRO A 221 4.08 -10.50 -0.24
CA PRO A 221 4.75 -11.37 -1.19
C PRO A 221 3.92 -12.66 -1.42
N PRO A 222 3.90 -13.22 -2.65
CA PRO A 222 3.07 -14.39 -2.99
C PRO A 222 3.29 -15.62 -2.09
N ALA A 223 4.47 -15.76 -1.50
CA ALA A 223 4.80 -16.85 -0.58
C ALA A 223 4.02 -16.79 0.76
N HIS A 224 3.53 -15.61 1.15
CA HIS A 224 2.77 -15.42 2.40
C HIS A 224 1.25 -15.49 2.19
N CYS A 225 0.81 -15.62 0.94
CA CYS A 225 -0.60 -15.77 0.59
C CYS A 225 -1.19 -17.12 1.05
N LEU A 226 -2.52 -17.20 1.06
CA LEU A 226 -3.27 -18.45 1.15
C LEU A 226 -2.75 -19.45 0.10
N ARG A 227 -2.58 -20.71 0.52
CA ARG A 227 -1.98 -21.77 -0.30
C ARG A 227 -2.55 -21.84 -1.71
N SER A 228 -3.87 -21.88 -1.85
CA SER A 228 -4.53 -21.99 -3.16
C SER A 228 -4.24 -20.78 -4.05
N TRP A 229 -4.24 -19.56 -3.49
CA TRP A 229 -3.92 -18.35 -4.25
C TRP A 229 -2.46 -18.36 -4.69
N SER A 230 -1.54 -18.63 -3.76
CA SER A 230 -0.09 -18.70 -4.01
C SER A 230 0.25 -19.72 -5.11
N TRP A 231 -0.34 -20.91 -5.06
CA TRP A 231 -0.15 -21.96 -6.06
C TRP A 231 -0.62 -21.54 -7.46
N ASN A 232 -1.78 -20.89 -7.56
CA ASN A 232 -2.27 -20.42 -8.86
C ASN A 232 -1.41 -19.28 -9.40
N TYR A 233 -1.02 -18.32 -8.55
CA TYR A 233 -0.08 -17.26 -8.94
C TYR A 233 1.25 -17.83 -9.45
N TYR A 234 1.82 -18.82 -8.75
CA TYR A 234 3.06 -19.49 -9.17
C TYR A 234 2.93 -20.13 -10.57
N ARG A 235 1.80 -20.79 -10.86
CA ARG A 235 1.53 -21.38 -12.18
C ARG A 235 1.38 -20.31 -13.26
N ILE A 236 0.76 -19.18 -12.95
CA ILE A 236 0.62 -18.05 -13.87
C ILE A 236 1.99 -17.47 -14.23
N VAL A 237 2.86 -17.25 -13.24
CA VAL A 237 4.22 -16.72 -13.47
C VAL A 237 5.10 -17.69 -14.26
N SER A 238 4.89 -18.99 -14.10
CA SER A 238 5.71 -20.03 -14.76
C SER A 238 5.28 -20.35 -16.19
N ARG A 239 4.09 -19.91 -16.62
CA ARG A 239 3.55 -20.17 -17.94
C ARG A 239 4.18 -19.25 -18.98
#